data_AF-A0A4Q3CDY9-F1
#
_entry.id   AF-A0A4Q3CDY9-F1
#
_cell.length_a   1.000
_cell.length_b   1.000
_cell.length_c   1.000
_cell.angle_alpha   90.00
_cell.angle_beta   90.00
_cell.angle_gamma   90.00
#
_symmetry.space_group_name_H-M   'P 1'
#
loop_
_entity.id
_entity.type
_entity.pdbx_description
1 polymer ?
#
loop_
_entity_poly.entity_id
_entity_poly.type
_entity_poly.pdbx_seq_one_letter_code
_entity_poly.pdbx_strand_id
1 'polypeptide(L)' 'MIAGDDCAAVWPGLANVRNWTDNGDGTIALTNDSGEQVLTLGLGDGVAYESLEPADASIALTAIN' A
#
# COMPACT_ATOMS: atom_id res chain seq x y z
N MET A 1 -3.82 14.50 -0.51
CA MET A 1 -3.56 14.64 0.94
C MET A 1 -2.63 13.51 1.32
N ILE A 2 -1.46 13.79 1.90
CA ILE A 2 -0.63 12.74 2.49
C ILE A 2 -1.24 12.45 3.86
N ALA A 3 -1.56 11.18 4.14
CA ALA A 3 -2.00 10.79 5.47
C ALA A 3 -0.87 11.10 6.46
N GLY A 4 -1.13 11.97 7.44
CA GLY A 4 -0.23 12.15 8.58
C GLY A 4 -0.32 10.96 9.53
N ASP A 5 -0.16 11.17 10.84
CA ASP A 5 -0.13 10.11 11.86
C ASP A 5 -1.40 9.23 11.96
N ASP A 6 -2.46 9.54 11.20
CA ASP A 6 -3.75 8.85 11.21
C ASP A 6 -3.93 7.87 10.04
N CYS A 7 -2.85 7.16 9.66
CA CYS A 7 -2.89 6.14 8.60
C CYS A 7 -3.97 5.08 8.84
N ALA A 8 -4.31 4.79 10.10
CA ALA A 8 -5.34 3.82 10.45
C ALA A 8 -6.77 4.30 10.09
N ALA A 9 -7.03 5.61 10.08
CA ALA A 9 -8.30 6.17 9.61
C ALA A 9 -8.44 6.12 8.08
N VAL A 10 -7.31 6.10 7.36
CA VAL A 10 -7.29 5.97 5.90
C VAL A 10 -7.40 4.52 5.46
N TRP A 11 -6.65 3.62 6.10
CA TRP A 11 -6.71 2.19 5.81
C TRP A 11 -6.40 1.36 7.06
N PRO A 12 -7.34 0.52 7.53
CA PRO A 12 -7.13 -0.30 8.71
C PRO A 12 -5.85 -1.15 8.60
N GLY A 13 -4.96 -1.01 9.58
CA GLY A 13 -3.72 -1.78 9.64
C GLY A 13 -2.54 -1.21 8.83
N LEU A 14 -2.73 -0.15 8.04
CA LEU A 14 -1.64 0.44 7.23
C LEU A 14 -0.47 0.94 8.09
N ALA A 15 -0.75 1.46 9.29
CA ALA A 15 0.28 1.86 10.25
C ALA A 15 1.19 0.70 10.72
N ASN A 16 0.78 -0.55 10.51
CA ASN A 16 1.52 -1.76 10.88
C ASN A 16 2.35 -2.34 9.73
N VAL A 17 2.28 -1.77 8.52
CA VAL A 17 3.10 -2.23 7.39
C VAL A 17 4.58 -1.98 7.68
N ARG A 18 5.40 -2.99 7.44
CA ARG A 18 6.86 -2.95 7.66
C ARG A 18 7.65 -3.49 6.49
N ASN A 19 7.01 -4.30 5.66
CA ASN A 19 7.64 -4.96 4.53
C ASN A 19 6.81 -4.77 3.26
N TRP A 20 7.51 -4.79 2.12
CA TRP A 20 6.92 -4.86 0.79
C TRP A 20 7.58 -5.99 0.01
N THR A 21 6.80 -6.71 -0.79
CA THR A 21 7.28 -7.82 -1.63
C THR A 21 6.70 -7.70 -3.03
N ASP A 22 7.54 -7.80 -4.05
CA ASP A 22 7.12 -7.90 -5.45
C ASP A 22 6.62 -9.33 -5.72
N ASN A 23 5.40 -9.45 -6.24
CA ASN A 23 4.77 -10.73 -6.55
C ASN A 23 5.14 -11.27 -7.94
N GLY A 24 5.78 -10.46 -8.80
CA GLY A 24 6.18 -10.83 -10.15
C GLY A 24 5.06 -10.79 -11.19
N ASP A 25 3.85 -10.37 -10.80
CA ASP A 25 2.67 -10.24 -11.65
C ASP A 25 2.25 -8.78 -11.89
N GLY A 26 3.10 -7.82 -11.51
CA GLY A 26 2.79 -6.39 -11.56
C GLY A 26 2.07 -5.87 -10.33
N THR A 27 2.02 -6.66 -9.25
CA THR A 27 1.55 -6.22 -7.94
C THR A 27 2.64 -6.32 -6.88
N ILE A 28 2.47 -5.54 -5.80
CA ILE A 28 3.25 -5.67 -4.57
C ILE A 28 2.33 -5.99 -3.40
N ALA A 29 2.80 -6.83 -2.48
CA ALA A 29 2.16 -7.09 -1.20
C ALA A 29 2.82 -6.25 -0.10
N LEU A 30 2.01 -5.51 0.64
CA LEU A 30 2.40 -4.85 1.88
C LEU A 30 2.05 -5.74 3.07
N THR A 31 3.03 -6.06 3.91
CA THR A 31 2.85 -6.97 5.05
C THR A 31 3.34 -6.36 6.37
N ASN A 32 2.75 -6.83 7.47
CA ASN A 32 3.19 -6.49 8.82
C ASN A 32 4.39 -7.35 9.27
N ASP A 33 4.88 -7.15 10.49
CA ASP A 33 6.03 -7.90 11.06
C ASP A 33 5.77 -9.41 11.21
N SER A 34 4.51 -9.84 11.23
CA SER A 34 4.13 -11.26 11.27
C SER A 34 4.01 -11.90 9.88
N GLY A 35 4.15 -11.11 8.81
CA GLY A 35 3.97 -11.55 7.43
C GLY A 35 2.52 -11.58 6.96
N GLU A 36 1.57 -11.09 7.76
CA GLU A 36 0.17 -10.95 7.34
C GLU A 36 0.04 -9.84 6.30
N GLN A 37 -0.70 -10.12 5.23
CA GLN A 37 -0.96 -9.17 4.16
C GLN A 37 -1.98 -8.11 4.61
N VAL A 38 -1.58 -6.85 4.50
CA VAL A 38 -2.41 -5.68 4.85
C VAL A 38 -3.06 -5.10 3.59
N LEU A 39 -2.30 -5.00 2.49
CA LEU A 39 -2.74 -4.38 1.25
C LEU A 39 -1.95 -4.92 0.06
N THR A 40 -2.63 -5.09 -1.08
CA THR A 40 -2.02 -5.33 -2.39
C THR A 40 -2.15 -4.06 -3.23
N LEU A 41 -1.04 -3.60 -3.77
CA LEU A 41 -1.00 -2.48 -4.72
C LEU A 41 -0.64 -3.01 -6.10
N GLY A 42 -1.30 -2.51 -7.14
CA GLY A 42 -0.96 -2.80 -8.54
C GLY A 42 -0.18 -1.66 -9.18
N LEU A 43 0.44 -1.90 -10.33
CA LEU A 43 1.03 -0.81 -11.13
C LEU A 43 -0.05 0.20 -11.54
N GLY A 44 0.13 1.47 -11.16
CA GLY A 44 -0.71 2.58 -11.60
C GLY A 44 -0.36 3.07 -13.01
N ASP A 45 -0.88 4.22 -13.41
CA ASP A 45 -0.65 4.82 -14.74
C ASP A 45 0.74 5.46 -14.94
N GLY A 46 1.66 5.25 -13.99
CA GLY A 46 2.99 5.86 -13.96
C GLY A 46 4.02 5.09 -13.12
N VAL A 47 4.82 5.81 -12.33
CA VAL A 47 5.90 5.22 -11.48
C VAL A 47 5.42 4.79 -10.09
N ALA A 48 4.11 4.81 -9.86
CA ALA A 48 3.49 4.53 -8.57
C ALA A 48 2.80 3.17 -8.57
N TYR A 49 2.76 2.53 -7.40
CA TYR A 49 1.85 1.43 -7.14
C TYR A 49 0.58 1.98 -6.46
N GLU A 50 -0.60 1.54 -6.88
CA GLU A 50 -1.89 2.05 -6.44
C GLU A 50 -2.82 0.95 -5.92
N SER A 51 -3.67 1.30 -4.94
CA SER A 51 -4.63 0.38 -4.34
C SER A 51 -5.70 -0.05 -5.34
N LEU A 52 -5.96 -1.35 -5.39
CA LEU A 52 -6.94 -1.94 -6.32
C LEU A 52 -8.37 -1.89 -5.78
N GLU A 53 -8.56 -2.03 -4.45
CA GLU A 53 -9.86 -1.98 -3.75
C GLU A 53 -9.66 -1.66 -2.26
N PRO A 54 -10.56 -0.96 -1.55
CA PRO A 54 -11.87 -0.47 -2.02
C PRO A 54 -11.85 0.99 -2.53
N ALA A 55 -12.88 1.33 -3.32
CA ALA A 55 -12.95 2.54 -4.13
C ALA A 55 -13.10 3.88 -3.36
N ASP A 56 -13.34 3.83 -2.06
CA ASP A 56 -13.56 5.01 -1.20
C ASP A 56 -12.25 5.65 -0.70
N ALA A 57 -11.12 4.95 -0.79
CA ALA A 57 -9.80 5.48 -0.52
C ALA A 57 -8.77 4.95 -1.54
N SER A 58 -8.02 5.86 -2.17
CA SER A 58 -6.89 5.50 -3.04
C SER A 58 -5.57 5.71 -2.29
N ILE A 59 -4.78 4.64 -2.18
CA ILE A 59 -3.41 4.66 -1.66
C ILE A 59 -2.46 4.55 -2.83
N ALA A 60 -1.48 5.45 -2.89
CA ALA A 60 -0.36 5.36 -3.82
C ALA A 60 0.96 5.23 -3.06
N LEU A 61 1.80 4.28 -3.45
CA LEU A 61 3.17 4.15 -2.98
C LEU A 61 4.12 4.68 -4.07
N THR A 62 4.90 5.67 -3.70
CA THR A 62 5.94 6.28 -4.55
C THR A 62 7.28 6.22 -3.83
N ALA A 63 8.32 5.83 -4.55
CA ALA A 63 9.69 5.96 -4.06
C ALA A 63 10.15 7.41 -4.29
N ILE A 64 10.51 8.10 -3.21
CA ILE A 64 11.14 9.43 -3.28
C ILE A 64 12.64 9.20 -3.10
N ASN A 65 13.43 9.59 -4.12
CA ASN A 65 14.90 9.62 -4.04
C ASN A 65 15.39 10.73 -3.10
#